data_AF-A0A920B669-F1
#
_entry.id   AF-A0A920B669-F1
#
_cell.length_a   1.000
_cell.length_b   1.000
_cell.length_c   1.000
_cell.angle_alpha   90.00
_cell.angle_beta   90.00
_cell.angle_gamma   90.00
#
_symmetry.space_group_name_H-M   'P 1'
#
loop_
_entity.id
_entity.type
_entity.pdbx_description
1 polymer ?
#
loop_
_entity_poly.entity_id
_entity_poly.type
_entity_poly.pdbx_seq_one_letter_code
_entity_poly.pdbx_strand_id
1 'polypeptide(L)'
;MNKLIIIPISIFVGFIFTFVTKPTQIDILRDFYNKVLPDGYWGIFKKDSKKNKNSNLIDSLVFSTSLVSLLFSIICLSLGNFKIFALSFCIGLIMLIYILRKIIL
;
A
#
# COMPACT_ATOMS: atom_id res chain seq x y z
N MET A 1 9.55 -40.49 8.85
CA MET A 1 8.17 -40.19 8.42
C MET A 1 7.33 -39.55 9.54
N ASN A 2 7.41 -40.02 10.79
CA ASN A 2 6.56 -39.55 11.91
C ASN A 2 6.70 -38.06 12.30
N LYS A 3 7.85 -37.41 12.04
CA LYS A 3 8.08 -36.00 12.43
C LYS A 3 7.27 -34.99 11.60
N LEU A 4 6.80 -35.35 10.41
CA LEU A 4 6.04 -34.44 9.54
C LEU A 4 4.54 -34.40 9.88
N ILE A 5 4.03 -35.41 10.60
CA ILE A 5 2.63 -35.53 11.02
C ILE A 5 2.28 -34.54 12.15
N ILE A 6 3.27 -34.07 12.93
CA ILE A 6 3.04 -33.09 14.00
C ILE A 6 2.52 -31.75 13.47
N ILE A 7 2.92 -31.38 12.25
CA ILE A 7 2.59 -30.09 11.63
C ILE A 7 1.09 -29.96 11.38
N PRO A 8 0.42 -30.85 10.61
CA PRO A 8 -1.03 -30.75 10.40
C PRO A 8 -1.83 -30.89 11.69
N ILE A 9 -1.36 -31.70 12.65
CA ILE A 9 -2.02 -31.85 13.95
C ILE A 9 -1.97 -30.53 14.74
N SER A 10 -0.81 -29.86 14.79
CA SER A 10 -0.68 -28.57 15.48
C SER A 10 -1.55 -27.48 14.87
N ILE A 11 -1.70 -27.48 13.54
CA ILE A 11 -2.57 -26.54 12.82
C ILE A 11 -4.03 -26.83 13.18
N PHE A 12 -4.44 -28.10 13.17
CA PHE A 12 -5.81 -28.50 13.47
C PHE A 12 -6.20 -28.19 14.92
N VAL A 13 -5.32 -28.50 15.87
CA VAL A 13 -5.50 -28.15 17.28
C VAL A 13 -5.55 -26.64 17.48
N GLY A 14 -4.62 -25.88 16.87
CA GLY A 14 -4.63 -24.42 16.93
C GLY A 14 -5.90 -23.81 16.35
N PHE A 15 -6.43 -24.38 15.27
CA PHE A 15 -7.68 -23.94 14.66
C PHE A 15 -8.87 -24.17 15.59
N ILE A 16 -8.97 -25.34 16.22
CA ILE A 16 -10.00 -25.64 17.23
C ILE A 16 -9.92 -24.65 18.39
N PHE A 17 -8.74 -24.42 18.94
CA PHE A 17 -8.55 -23.48 20.05
C PHE A 17 -8.90 -22.04 19.69
N THR A 18 -8.73 -21.65 18.42
CA THR A 18 -9.11 -20.32 17.92
C THR A 18 -10.62 -20.08 18.01
N PHE A 19 -11.45 -21.12 17.82
CA PHE A 19 -12.91 -21.01 17.96
C PHE A 19 -13.41 -21.25 19.39
N VAL A 20 -12.69 -22.04 20.18
CA VAL A 20 -13.04 -22.30 21.59
C VAL A 20 -12.73 -21.09 22.47
N THR A 21 -11.70 -20.31 22.14
CA THR A 21 -11.34 -19.12 22.90
C THR A 21 -12.36 -18.02 22.64
N LYS A 22 -12.94 -17.46 23.71
CA LYS A 22 -13.92 -16.37 23.58
C LYS A 22 -13.28 -15.18 22.87
N PRO A 23 -14.00 -14.52 21.94
CA PRO A 23 -13.51 -13.30 21.33
C PRO A 23 -13.24 -12.25 22.40
N THR A 24 -12.13 -11.52 22.25
CA THR A 24 -11.77 -10.42 23.14
C THR A 24 -12.91 -9.41 23.23
N GLN A 25 -13.13 -8.85 24.42
CA GLN A 25 -14.16 -7.84 24.64
C GLN A 25 -13.98 -6.66 23.69
N ILE A 26 -15.11 -6.16 23.16
CA ILE A 26 -15.14 -5.09 22.16
C ILE A 26 -14.49 -3.79 22.69
N ASP A 27 -14.55 -3.57 24.00
CA ASP A 27 -14.01 -2.39 24.67
C ASP A 27 -12.48 -2.40 24.62
N ILE A 28 -11.86 -3.53 24.93
CA ILE A 28 -10.40 -3.74 24.85
C ILE A 28 -9.93 -3.61 23.39
N LEU A 29 -10.71 -4.14 22.45
CA LEU A 29 -10.40 -4.02 21.02
C LEU A 29 -10.49 -2.57 20.54
N ARG A 30 -11.45 -1.81 21.05
CA ARG A 30 -11.60 -0.38 20.76
C ARG A 30 -10.46 0.45 21.35
N ASP A 31 -10.04 0.16 22.58
CA ASP A 31 -8.91 0.85 23.21
C ASP A 31 -7.60 0.56 22.49
N PHE A 32 -7.39 -0.70 22.10
CA PHE A 32 -6.27 -1.07 21.25
C PHE A 32 -6.32 -0.34 19.90
N TYR A 33 -7.48 -0.34 19.24
CA TYR A 33 -7.67 0.36 17.98
C TYR A 33 -7.33 1.86 18.09
N ASN A 34 -7.84 2.54 19.12
CA ASN A 34 -7.59 3.96 19.35
C ASN A 34 -6.12 4.25 19.69
N LYS A 35 -5.44 3.30 20.34
CA LYS A 35 -4.02 3.44 20.70
C LYS A 35 -3.11 3.32 19.48
N VAL A 36 -3.40 2.39 18.57
CA VAL A 36 -2.52 2.09 17.43
C VAL A 36 -2.90 2.91 16.19
N LEU A 37 -4.12 3.50 16.16
CA LEU A 37 -4.66 4.26 15.02
C LEU A 37 -4.33 3.61 13.67
N PRO A 38 -4.58 2.30 13.51
CA PRO A 38 -4.05 1.59 12.37
C PRO A 38 -4.70 2.06 11.06
N ASP A 39 -3.88 2.46 10.09
CA ASP A 39 -4.33 2.67 8.72
C ASP A 39 -4.79 1.33 8.12
N GLY A 40 -6.05 1.25 7.68
CA GLY A 40 -6.62 -0.01 7.16
C GLY A 40 -8.15 -0.06 7.09
N TYR A 41 -8.69 -1.27 6.89
CA TYR A 41 -10.13 -1.56 6.78
C TYR A 41 -10.73 -1.96 8.14
N TRP A 42 -10.54 -1.14 9.16
CA TRP A 42 -11.11 -1.33 10.50
C TRP A 42 -12.54 -0.79 10.59
N GLY A 43 -13.42 -1.32 9.74
CA GLY A 43 -14.72 -0.74 9.39
C GLY A 43 -15.64 -0.36 10.55
N ILE A 44 -15.50 -0.96 11.73
CA ILE A 44 -16.36 -0.71 12.91
C ILE A 44 -15.88 0.48 13.77
N PHE A 45 -14.60 0.86 13.66
CA PHE A 45 -13.99 1.89 14.51
C PHE A 45 -13.46 3.08 13.71
N LYS A 46 -13.55 3.02 12.39
CA LYS A 46 -13.16 4.13 11.52
C LYS A 46 -14.18 5.25 11.69
N LYS A 47 -13.80 6.33 12.38
CA LYS A 47 -14.51 7.62 12.29
C LYS A 47 -14.66 7.93 10.80
N ASP A 48 -15.87 8.26 10.36
CA ASP A 48 -16.21 8.67 8.99
C ASP A 48 -15.40 9.90 8.56
N SER A 49 -14.11 9.69 8.31
CA SER A 49 -13.31 10.61 7.56
C SER A 49 -13.79 10.44 6.12
N LYS A 50 -14.57 11.40 5.64
CA LYS A 50 -14.85 11.63 4.22
C LYS A 50 -13.51 11.93 3.51
N LYS A 51 -12.60 10.96 3.47
CA LYS A 51 -11.37 11.04 2.72
C LYS A 51 -11.69 10.40 1.38
N ASN A 52 -11.69 11.22 0.34
CA ASN A 52 -12.02 10.83 -1.02
C ASN A 52 -11.04 9.72 -1.47
N LYS A 53 -11.41 8.46 -1.24
CA LYS A 53 -10.47 7.32 -1.27
C LYS A 53 -9.86 7.10 -2.66
N ASN A 54 -10.57 7.54 -3.71
CA ASN A 54 -10.13 7.40 -5.09
C ASN A 54 -9.08 8.44 -5.52
N SER A 55 -9.05 9.65 -4.93
CA SER A 55 -8.07 10.66 -5.35
C SER A 55 -6.65 10.24 -4.99
N ASN A 56 -6.46 9.71 -3.78
CA ASN A 56 -5.12 9.36 -3.29
C ASN A 56 -4.49 8.19 -4.05
N LEU A 57 -5.30 7.25 -4.56
CA LEU A 57 -4.80 6.12 -5.34
C LEU A 57 -4.34 6.56 -6.74
N ILE A 58 -5.15 7.38 -7.42
CA ILE A 58 -4.81 7.93 -8.74
C ILE A 58 -3.55 8.80 -8.62
N ASP A 59 -3.46 9.61 -7.57
CA ASP A 59 -2.30 10.45 -7.30
C ASP A 59 -1.02 9.63 -7.08
N SER A 60 -1.13 8.52 -6.33
CA SER A 60 0.00 7.59 -6.14
C SER A 60 0.43 6.91 -7.45
N LEU A 61 -0.53 6.60 -8.32
CA LEU A 61 -0.27 5.97 -9.61
C LEU A 61 0.42 6.95 -10.56
N VAL A 62 -0.04 8.21 -10.62
CA VAL A 62 0.59 9.28 -11.42
C VAL A 62 2.00 9.58 -10.94
N PHE A 63 2.24 9.57 -9.62
CA PHE A 63 3.59 9.71 -9.07
C PHE A 63 4.49 8.53 -9.49
N SER A 64 4.00 7.29 -9.36
CA SER A 64 4.75 6.10 -9.75
C SER A 64 5.09 6.09 -11.25
N THR A 65 4.15 6.44 -12.13
CA THR A 65 4.39 6.45 -13.58
C THR A 65 5.36 7.55 -14.01
N SER A 66 5.35 8.71 -13.34
CA SER A 66 6.32 9.78 -13.54
C SER A 66 7.76 9.31 -13.27
N LEU A 67 7.99 8.61 -12.15
CA LEU A 67 9.31 8.07 -11.81
C LEU A 67 9.78 7.01 -12.83
N VAL A 68 8.89 6.11 -13.25
CA VAL A 68 9.21 5.10 -14.26
C VAL A 68 9.59 5.75 -15.59
N SER A 69 8.88 6.81 -16.01
CA SER A 69 9.21 7.57 -17.22
C SER A 69 10.58 8.23 -17.14
N LEU A 70 10.96 8.77 -15.98
CA LEU A 70 12.28 9.36 -15.77
C LEU A 70 13.39 8.30 -15.80
N LEU A 71 13.19 7.15 -15.16
CA LEU A 71 14.14 6.03 -15.22
C LEU A 71 14.30 5.53 -16.66
N PHE A 72 13.20 5.38 -17.39
CA PHE A 72 13.22 5.00 -18.80
C PHE A 72 14.02 6.00 -19.65
N SER A 73 13.89 7.31 -19.38
CA SER A 73 14.66 8.32 -20.09
C SER A 73 16.18 8.14 -19.88
N ILE A 74 16.63 7.86 -18.64
CA ILE A 74 18.04 7.60 -18.34
C ILE A 74 18.55 6.39 -19.10
N ILE A 75 17.72 5.35 -19.22
CA ILE A 75 18.04 4.16 -20.02
C ILE A 75 18.18 4.56 -21.50
N CYS A 76 17.23 5.31 -22.07
CA CYS A 76 17.31 5.76 -23.47
C CYS A 76 18.53 6.66 -23.75
N LEU A 77 18.96 7.46 -22.76
CA LEU A 77 20.20 8.23 -22.84
C LEU A 77 21.42 7.31 -22.95
N SER A 78 21.47 6.25 -22.15
CA SER A 78 22.54 5.24 -22.21
C SER A 78 22.57 4.47 -23.54
N LEU A 79 21.42 4.27 -24.19
CA LEU A 79 21.34 3.64 -25.51
C LEU A 79 21.64 4.60 -26.68
N GLY A 80 21.88 5.90 -26.41
CA GLY A 80 22.17 6.91 -27.43
C GLY A 80 20.94 7.39 -28.22
N ASN A 81 19.72 7.07 -27.78
CA ASN A 81 18.49 7.52 -28.44
C ASN A 81 18.00 8.86 -27.87
N PHE A 82 18.64 9.95 -28.30
CA PHE A 82 18.39 11.30 -27.79
C PHE A 82 16.96 11.82 -28.00
N LYS A 83 16.30 11.44 -29.10
CA LYS A 83 14.93 11.90 -29.39
C LYS A 83 13.92 11.33 -28.39
N ILE A 84 14.01 10.02 -28.13
CA ILE A 84 13.11 9.34 -27.18
C ILE A 84 13.46 9.74 -25.74
N PHE A 85 14.74 9.94 -25.44
CA PHE A 85 15.19 10.50 -24.17
C PHE A 85 14.51 11.85 -23.87
N ALA A 86 14.66 12.84 -24.76
CA ALA A 86 14.14 14.19 -24.52
C ALA A 86 12.62 14.17 -24.32
N LEU A 87 11.89 13.37 -25.11
CA LEU A 87 10.44 13.25 -25.01
C LEU A 87 10.00 12.63 -23.67
N SER A 88 10.56 11.47 -23.31
CA SER A 88 10.21 10.75 -22.06
C SER A 88 10.62 11.50 -20.80
N PHE A 89 11.74 12.23 -20.85
CA PHE A 89 12.22 13.07 -19.76
C PHE A 89 11.29 14.26 -19.51
N CYS A 90 10.90 14.99 -20.56
CA CYS A 90 9.97 16.12 -20.44
C CYS A 90 8.60 15.69 -19.90
N ILE A 91 8.04 14.58 -20.41
CA ILE A 91 6.75 14.05 -19.95
C ILE A 91 6.84 13.64 -18.47
N GLY A 92 7.91 12.94 -18.10
CA GLY A 92 8.16 12.53 -16.71
C GLY A 92 8.24 13.72 -15.76
N LEU A 93 8.97 14.77 -16.13
CA LEU A 93 9.11 16.00 -15.34
C LEU A 93 7.80 16.77 -15.20
N ILE A 94 7.02 16.92 -16.26
CA ILE A 94 5.73 17.62 -16.20
C ILE A 94 4.78 16.92 -15.23
N MET A 95 4.69 15.59 -15.30
CA MET A 95 3.87 14.80 -14.37
C MET A 95 4.37 14.91 -12.93
N LEU A 96 5.69 14.94 -12.72
CA LEU A 96 6.29 15.09 -11.39
C LEU A 96 5.98 16.46 -10.78
N ILE A 97 6.13 17.53 -11.56
CA ILE A 97 5.84 18.89 -11.10
C ILE A 97 4.35 19.04 -10.79
N TYR A 98 3.48 18.47 -11.63
CA TYR A 98 2.04 18.49 -11.39
C TYR A 98 1.67 17.86 -10.05
N ILE A 99 2.19 16.66 -9.76
CA ILE A 99 1.86 15.95 -8.52
C ILE A 99 2.51 16.59 -7.29
N LEU A 100 3.75 17.08 -7.40
CA LEU A 100 4.41 17.80 -6.30
C LEU A 100 3.67 19.09 -5.95
N ARG A 101 3.24 19.85 -6.96
CA ARG A 101 2.45 21.07 -6.74
C ARG A 101 1.11 20.77 -6.06
N LYS A 102 0.47 19.66 -6.40
CA LYS A 102 -0.79 19.21 -5.77
C LYS A 102 -0.61 18.72 -4.33
N ILE A 103 0.57 18.23 -3.96
CA ILE A 103 0.87 17.78 -2.58
C ILE A 103 1.27 18.96 -1.69
N ILE A 104 2.01 19.94 -2.24
CA ILE A 104 2.53 21.09 -1.50
C ILE A 104 1.46 22.16 -1.25
N LEU A 105 0.50 22.30 -2.16
CA LEU A 105 -0.52 23.38 -2.20
C LEU A 105 -1.88 22.82 -1.81
#